data_AF-A0A916MHQ4-F1
#
_entry.id   AF-A0A916MHQ4-F1
#
_cell.length_a   1.000
_cell.length_b   1.000
_cell.length_c   1.000
_cell.angle_alpha   90.00
_cell.angle_beta   90.00
_cell.angle_gamma   90.00
#
_symmetry.space_group_name_H-M   'P 1'
#
loop_
_entity.id
_entity.type
_entity.pdbx_description
1 polymer ?
#
loop_
_entity_poly.entity_id
_entity_poly.type
_entity_poly.pdbx_seq_one_letter_code
_entity_poly.pdbx_strand_id
1 'polypeptide(L)'
;MNCAGKNRYYLLTLGAIFLVLWALLAIAPYDRKDWALENVLVFLIVPFLVLTRKRLPLSRVSYTSIFIFLCLHEVGAHYTYAKVPYDEWFRSLTGTPLNELLGFQRNHF
;
A
#
# COMPACT_ATOMS: atom_id res chain seq x y z
N MET A 1 6.71 6.16 -32.47
CA MET A 1 7.08 5.73 -31.09
C MET A 1 5.93 6.04 -30.14
N ASN A 2 5.17 5.02 -29.72
CA ASN A 2 3.95 5.16 -28.91
C ASN A 2 4.24 5.37 -27.41
N CYS A 3 4.70 6.57 -27.03
CA CYS A 3 4.94 6.90 -25.62
C CYS A 3 3.65 6.88 -24.77
N ALA A 4 2.50 7.24 -25.35
CA ALA A 4 1.20 7.22 -24.66
C ALA A 4 0.73 5.78 -24.33
N GLY A 5 1.02 4.81 -25.19
CA GLY A 5 0.63 3.41 -24.98
C GLY A 5 1.41 2.75 -23.84
N LYS A 6 2.73 2.97 -23.77
CA LYS A 6 3.59 2.41 -22.71
C LYS A 6 3.16 2.85 -21.31
N ASN A 7 2.77 4.12 -21.14
CA ASN A 7 2.32 4.62 -19.84
C ASN A 7 0.96 4.02 -19.42
N ARG A 8 0.07 3.75 -20.39
CA ARG A 8 -1.20 3.07 -20.12
C ARG A 8 -0.98 1.64 -19.61
N TYR A 9 -0.15 0.84 -20.28
CA TYR A 9 0.14 -0.53 -19.84
C TYR A 9 0.78 -0.55 -18.46
N TYR A 10 1.73 0.35 -18.22
CA TYR A 10 2.36 0.50 -16.91
C TYR A 10 1.36 0.76 -15.78
N LEU A 11 0.42 1.70 -15.95
CA LEU A 11 -0.63 1.97 -14.96
C LEU A 11 -1.58 0.79 -14.76
N LEU A 12 -1.93 0.08 -15.85
CA LEU A 12 -2.76 -1.12 -15.76
C LEU A 12 -2.06 -2.25 -15.00
N THR A 13 -0.75 -2.43 -15.22
CA THR A 13 0.04 -3.43 -14.49
C THR A 13 0.08 -3.10 -13.00
N LEU A 14 0.37 -1.85 -12.61
CA LEU A 14 0.35 -1.45 -11.20
C LEU A 14 -1.04 -1.64 -10.59
N GLY A 15 -2.10 -1.23 -11.29
CA GLY A 15 -3.47 -1.41 -10.83
C GLY A 15 -3.85 -2.88 -10.64
N ALA A 16 -3.48 -3.75 -11.57
CA ALA A 16 -3.76 -5.18 -11.47
C ALA A 16 -3.02 -5.83 -10.29
N ILE A 17 -1.73 -5.51 -10.11
CA ILE A 17 -0.95 -6.01 -8.96
C ILE A 17 -1.58 -5.54 -7.65
N PHE A 18 -1.94 -4.25 -7.58
CA PHE A 18 -2.58 -3.69 -6.40
C PHE A 18 -3.91 -4.38 -6.09
N LEU A 19 -4.76 -4.61 -7.10
CA LEU A 19 -6.05 -5.30 -6.91
C LEU A 19 -5.88 -6.73 -6.40
N VAL A 20 -4.89 -7.46 -6.89
CA VAL A 20 -4.58 -8.80 -6.38
C VAL A 20 -4.12 -8.74 -4.93
N LEU A 21 -3.19 -7.85 -4.60
CA LEU A 21 -2.71 -7.66 -3.23
C LEU A 21 -3.86 -7.28 -2.29
N TRP A 22 -4.67 -6.30 -2.69
CA TRP A 22 -5.85 -5.84 -1.98
C TRP A 22 -6.82 -6.99 -1.71
N ALA A 23 -7.14 -7.79 -2.74
CA ALA A 23 -8.05 -8.92 -2.60
C ALA A 23 -7.52 -9.99 -1.63
N LEU A 24 -6.21 -10.25 -1.63
CA LEU A 24 -5.58 -11.17 -0.69
C LEU A 24 -5.64 -10.63 0.75
N LEU A 25 -5.35 -9.34 0.95
CA LEU A 25 -5.39 -8.68 2.26
C LEU A 25 -6.81 -8.39 2.75
N ALA A 26 -7.81 -8.39 1.87
CA ALA A 26 -9.21 -8.33 2.24
C ALA A 26 -9.73 -9.66 2.86
N ILE A 27 -8.96 -10.75 2.75
CA ILE A 27 -9.32 -12.03 3.36
C ILE A 27 -9.02 -11.95 4.86
N ALA A 28 -10.08 -12.00 5.68
CA ALA A 28 -9.99 -12.04 7.14
C ALA A 28 -9.06 -10.96 7.74
N PRO A 29 -9.33 -9.66 7.52
CA PRO A 29 -8.60 -8.60 8.19
C PRO A 29 -8.81 -8.69 9.71
N TYR A 30 -7.83 -8.19 10.46
CA TYR A 30 -7.79 -8.27 11.91
C TYR A 30 -9.04 -7.65 12.56
N ASP A 31 -9.42 -6.44 12.15
CA ASP A 31 -10.69 -5.81 12.49
C ASP A 31 -11.41 -5.36 11.22
N ARG A 32 -12.60 -5.90 10.97
CA ARG A 32 -13.36 -5.62 9.74
C ARG A 32 -13.92 -4.21 9.68
N LYS A 33 -14.23 -3.59 10.82
CA LYS A 33 -14.79 -2.23 10.88
C LYS A 33 -13.69 -1.23 10.58
N ASP A 34 -12.54 -1.37 11.24
CA ASP A 34 -11.39 -0.50 10.99
C ASP A 34 -10.88 -0.68 9.57
N TRP A 35 -10.75 -1.92 9.09
CA TRP A 35 -10.37 -2.20 7.70
C TRP A 35 -11.29 -1.52 6.68
N ALA A 36 -12.61 -1.58 6.89
CA ALA A 36 -13.58 -0.94 6.00
C ALA A 36 -13.44 0.58 6.01
N LEU A 37 -13.26 1.19 7.19
CA LEU A 37 -13.06 2.63 7.34
C LEU A 37 -11.76 3.10 6.66
N GLU A 38 -10.67 2.37 6.86
CA GLU A 38 -9.36 2.68 6.26
C GLU A 38 -9.38 2.52 4.73
N ASN A 39 -10.23 1.62 4.20
CA ASN A 39 -10.38 1.40 2.77
C ASN A 39 -11.25 2.45 2.06
N VAL A 40 -12.09 3.21 2.78
CA VAL A 40 -12.91 4.29 2.16
C VAL A 40 -12.04 5.24 1.35
N LEU A 41 -10.89 5.65 1.90
CA LEU A 41 -10.01 6.59 1.23
C LEU A 41 -9.38 5.98 -0.03
N VAL A 42 -9.06 4.69 -0.03
CA VAL A 42 -8.52 3.98 -1.20
C VAL A 42 -9.55 3.98 -2.34
N PHE A 43 -10.81 3.70 -2.02
CA PHE A 43 -11.91 3.76 -2.99
C PHE A 43 -12.19 5.18 -3.52
N LEU A 44 -11.71 6.23 -2.86
CA LEU A 44 -11.79 7.61 -3.36
C LEU A 44 -10.56 7.99 -4.19
N ILE A 45 -9.36 7.68 -3.69
CA ILE A 45 -8.09 8.11 -4.30
C ILE A 45 -7.80 7.36 -5.59
N VAL A 46 -8.06 6.05 -5.66
CA VAL A 46 -7.77 5.26 -6.87
C VAL A 46 -8.60 5.75 -8.07
N PRO A 47 -9.94 5.90 -7.98
CA PRO A 47 -10.73 6.49 -9.07
C PRO A 47 -10.32 7.93 -9.39
N PHE A 48 -10.02 8.75 -8.38
CA PHE A 48 -9.57 10.12 -8.58
C PHE A 48 -8.30 10.18 -9.43
N LEU A 49 -7.30 9.33 -9.16
CA LEU A 49 -6.08 9.23 -9.95
C LEU A 49 -6.36 8.78 -11.39
N VAL A 50 -7.26 7.81 -11.58
CA VAL A 50 -7.65 7.32 -12.92
C VAL A 50 -8.34 8.42 -13.74
N LEU A 51 -9.23 9.21 -13.12
CA LEU A 51 -9.98 10.27 -13.78
C LEU A 51 -9.08 11.48 -14.09
N THR A 52 -8.18 11.84 -13.18
CA THR A 52 -7.31 13.01 -13.33
C THR A 52 -6.08 12.75 -14.19
N ARG A 53 -5.71 11.49 -14.48
CA ARG A 53 -4.47 11.14 -15.22
C ARG A 53 -4.22 11.90 -16.53
N LYS A 54 -5.28 12.35 -17.23
CA LYS A 54 -5.16 13.10 -18.49
C LYS A 54 -4.98 14.61 -18.26
N ARG A 55 -5.54 15.15 -17.16
CA ARG A 55 -5.46 16.58 -16.81
C ARG A 55 -4.25 16.89 -15.93
N LEU A 56 -3.89 15.96 -15.06
CA LEU A 56 -2.75 16.01 -14.14
C LEU A 56 -1.85 14.78 -14.38
N PRO A 57 -1.06 14.78 -15.47
CA PRO A 57 -0.19 13.65 -15.78
C PRO A 57 0.97 13.60 -14.78
N LEU A 58 0.88 12.71 -13.80
CA LEU A 58 1.98 12.44 -12.87
C LEU A 58 3.13 11.69 -13.54
N SER A 59 4.34 11.84 -12.97
CA SER A 59 5.52 11.10 -13.41
C SER A 59 5.41 9.61 -13.07
N ARG A 60 6.18 8.74 -13.74
CA ARG A 60 6.23 7.30 -13.42
C ARG A 60 6.71 7.05 -11.98
N VAL A 61 7.65 7.88 -11.51
CA VAL A 61 8.14 7.82 -10.13
C VAL A 61 7.00 8.11 -9.16
N SER A 62 6.22 9.18 -9.39
CA SER A 62 5.07 9.54 -8.58
C SER A 62 4.02 8.41 -8.53
N TYR A 63 3.70 7.80 -9.68
CA TYR A 63 2.78 6.64 -9.70
C TYR A 63 3.35 5.43 -8.96
N THR A 64 4.66 5.19 -9.04
CA THR A 64 5.32 4.12 -8.27
C THR A 64 5.24 4.38 -6.78
N SER A 65 5.54 5.61 -6.34
CA SER A 65 5.50 6.01 -4.93
C SER A 65 4.09 5.88 -4.37
N ILE A 66 3.07 6.33 -5.11
CA ILE A 66 1.67 6.16 -4.73
C ILE A 66 1.32 4.67 -4.64
N PHE A 67 1.74 3.86 -5.61
CA PHE A 67 1.50 2.41 -5.59
C PHE A 67 2.13 1.74 -4.37
N ILE A 68 3.40 2.05 -4.06
CA ILE A 68 4.09 1.52 -2.86
C ILE A 68 3.35 1.95 -1.59
N PHE A 69 2.96 3.23 -1.51
CA PHE A 69 2.19 3.75 -0.39
C PHE A 69 0.87 3.00 -0.22
N LEU A 70 0.11 2.77 -1.29
CA LEU A 70 -1.15 2.02 -1.24
C LEU A 70 -0.92 0.57 -0.79
N CYS A 71 0.15 -0.09 -1.24
CA CYS A 71 0.48 -1.44 -0.78
C CYS A 71 0.79 -1.48 0.72
N LEU A 72 1.57 -0.52 1.22
CA LEU A 72 1.86 -0.40 2.66
C LEU A 72 0.60 -0.08 3.47
N HIS A 73 -0.26 0.78 2.93
CA HIS A 73 -1.56 1.12 3.54
C HIS A 73 -2.45 -0.11 3.69
N GLU A 74 -2.58 -0.96 2.67
CA GLU A 74 -3.39 -2.18 2.77
C GLU A 74 -2.83 -3.20 3.76
N VAL A 75 -1.50 -3.29 3.87
CA VAL A 75 -0.88 -4.11 4.92
C VAL A 75 -1.23 -3.53 6.30
N GLY A 76 -1.16 -2.22 6.46
CA GLY A 76 -1.62 -1.51 7.65
C GLY A 76 -3.07 -1.81 7.98
N ALA A 77 -3.96 -1.69 7.00
CA ALA A 77 -5.40 -1.91 7.17
C ALA A 77 -5.75 -3.36 7.49
N HIS A 78 -5.06 -4.33 6.88
CA HIS A 78 -5.29 -5.74 7.17
C HIS A 78 -4.94 -6.08 8.62
N TYR A 79 -3.78 -5.64 9.11
CA TYR A 79 -3.33 -5.95 10.47
C TYR A 79 -3.86 -4.98 11.53
N THR A 80 -4.42 -3.83 11.13
CA THR A 80 -4.43 -2.59 11.92
C THR A 80 -3.00 -2.06 12.09
N TYR A 81 -2.77 -0.77 11.83
CA TYR A 81 -1.44 -0.12 11.88
C TYR A 81 -0.63 -0.46 13.14
N ALA A 82 -1.31 -0.54 14.29
CA ALA A 82 -0.69 -0.85 15.58
C ALA A 82 -0.18 -2.30 15.71
N LYS A 83 -0.66 -3.24 14.86
CA LYS A 83 -0.36 -4.68 15.00
C LYS A 83 0.41 -5.26 13.81
N VAL A 84 0.83 -4.44 12.85
CA VAL A 84 1.73 -4.88 11.78
C VAL A 84 3.01 -5.47 12.42
N PRO A 85 3.34 -6.75 12.15
CA PRO A 85 4.44 -7.45 12.80
C PRO A 85 5.79 -7.17 12.11
N TYR A 86 6.08 -5.90 11.83
CA TYR A 86 7.27 -5.48 11.09
C TYR A 86 8.58 -5.88 11.79
N ASP A 87 8.57 -5.90 13.12
CA ASP A 87 9.75 -6.18 13.94
C ASP A 87 10.14 -7.66 13.85
N GLU A 88 9.15 -8.55 13.89
CA GLU A 88 9.34 -9.99 13.70
C GLU A 88 9.73 -10.33 12.26
N TRP A 89 9.14 -9.66 11.27
CA TRP A 89 9.57 -9.81 9.88
C TRP A 89 11.03 -9.43 9.70
N PHE A 90 11.45 -8.29 10.25
CA PHE A 90 12.84 -7.86 10.18
C PHE A 90 13.77 -8.85 10.90
N ARG A 91 13.39 -9.29 12.11
CA ARG A 91 14.12 -10.32 12.85
C ARG A 91 14.29 -11.62 12.07
N SER A 92 13.25 -12.07 11.34
CA SER A 92 13.34 -13.27 10.52
C SER A 92 14.37 -13.17 9.38
N LEU A 93 14.68 -11.94 8.94
CA LEU A 93 15.62 -11.66 7.84
C LEU A 93 17.04 -11.39 8.35
N THR A 94 17.20 -10.72 9.49
CA THR A 94 18.50 -10.22 9.97
C THR A 94 19.00 -10.91 11.24
N GLY A 95 18.14 -11.65 11.93
CA GLY A 95 18.41 -12.25 13.24
C GLY A 95 18.19 -11.32 14.43
N THR A 96 18.04 -10.01 14.21
CA THR A 96 17.84 -9.00 15.26
C THR A 96 16.57 -8.18 14.98
N PRO A 97 15.75 -7.86 16.01
CA PRO A 97 14.59 -7.00 15.81
C PRO A 97 15.02 -5.57 15.45
N LEU A 98 14.22 -4.93 14.59
CA LEU A 98 14.47 -3.58 14.10
C LEU A 98 14.45 -2.56 15.24
N ASN A 99 13.50 -2.74 16.17
CA ASN A 99 13.34 -1.85 17.31
C ASN A 99 14.57 -1.88 18.23
N GLU A 100 15.19 -3.04 18.44
CA GLU A 100 16.43 -3.17 19.21
C GLU A 100 17.61 -2.50 18.50
N LEU A 101 17.74 -2.73 17.19
CA LEU A 101 18.80 -2.14 16.36
C LEU A 101 18.77 -0.60 16.38
N LEU A 102 17.56 -0.02 16.35
CA LEU A 102 17.36 1.43 16.28
C LEU A 102 17.07 2.08 17.64
N GLY A 103 16.93 1.29 18.72
CA GLY A 103 16.51 1.77 20.03
C GLY A 103 15.08 2.33 20.06
N PHE A 104 14.22 1.88 19.14
CA PHE A 104 12.83 2.32 19.06
C PHE A 104 11.94 1.53 20.03
N GLN A 105 10.85 2.17 20.46
CA GLN A 105 9.77 1.55 21.22
C GLN A 105 8.45 1.94 20.57
N ARG A 106 7.52 0.99 20.45
CA ARG A 106 6.17 1.32 19.96
C ARG A 106 5.48 2.18 21.00
N ASN A 107 4.69 3.16 20.54
CA ASN A 107 3.81 3.91 21.42
C ASN A 107 2.86 2.95 22.14
N HIS A 108 2.61 3.21 23.42
CA HIS A 108 1.58 2.51 24.18
C HIS A 108 0.21 3.01 23.71
N PHE A 109 -0.65 2.12 23.23
CA PHE A 109 -2.03 2.41 22.82
C PHE A 109 -3.01 1.57 23.65
#